data_AF-A0A2V8U218-F1
#
_entry.id   AF-A0A2V8U218-F1
#
_cell.length_a   1.000
_cell.length_b   1.000
_cell.length_c   1.000
_cell.angle_alpha   90.00
_cell.angle_beta   90.00
_cell.angle_gamma   90.00
#
_symmetry.space_group_name_H-M   'P 1'
#
loop_
_entity.id
_entity.type
_entity.pdbx_description
1 polymer ?
#
loop_
_entity_poly.entity_id
_entity_poly.type
_entity_poly.pdbx_seq_one_letter_code
_entity_poly.pdbx_strand_id
1 'polypeptide(L)'
;LGRRDLKQLFHMSFLSPDEWNARLFDALPTLSEKFRSVWHVLTDHSRVLYILPDAELYSVPFAALTFEDGSPIVSRFALAYAPSIAWLNRCRSLRPASQGEPIQAAHSVGVGT
;
A
#
# COMPACT_ATOMS: atom_id res chain seq x y z
N LEU A 1 -13.69 -5.21 5.93
CA LEU A 1 -14.22 -6.21 4.98
C LEU A 1 -14.29 -7.56 5.67
N GLY A 2 -15.40 -8.29 5.54
CA GLY A 2 -15.46 -9.70 5.96
C GLY A 2 -14.95 -10.62 4.85
N ARG A 3 -14.46 -11.81 5.20
CA ARG A 3 -14.01 -12.86 4.25
C ARG A 3 -15.06 -13.21 3.19
N ARG A 4 -16.36 -13.00 3.47
CA ARG A 4 -17.45 -13.23 2.51
C ARG A 4 -17.51 -12.19 1.39
N ASP A 5 -17.29 -10.90 1.68
CA ASP A 5 -17.28 -9.83 0.67
C ASP A 5 -16.13 -10.02 -0.31
N LEU A 6 -14.95 -10.38 0.22
CA LEU A 6 -13.77 -10.69 -0.57
C LEU A 6 -14.01 -11.92 -1.44
N LYS A 7 -14.56 -13.01 -0.88
CA LYS A 7 -14.92 -14.19 -1.67
C LYS A 7 -16.01 -13.93 -2.71
N GLN A 8 -16.93 -12.98 -2.49
CA GLN A 8 -17.89 -12.58 -3.51
C GLN A 8 -17.23 -11.76 -4.62
N LEU A 9 -16.32 -10.85 -4.28
CA LEU A 9 -15.51 -10.08 -5.23
C LEU A 9 -14.51 -10.97 -6.01
N PHE A 10 -14.00 -12.01 -5.36
CA PHE A 10 -12.90 -12.86 -5.82
C PHE A 10 -13.31 -14.33 -6.00
N HIS A 11 -14.60 -14.61 -6.15
CA HIS A 11 -15.04 -15.95 -6.54
C HIS A 11 -14.35 -16.29 -7.85
N MET A 12 -13.61 -17.42 -7.85
CA MET A 12 -13.42 -18.38 -8.94
C MET A 12 -11.97 -18.88 -8.96
N SER A 13 -11.77 -20.10 -8.46
CA SER A 13 -10.91 -21.05 -9.17
C SER A 13 -11.37 -21.02 -10.65
N PHE A 14 -10.46 -21.01 -11.64
CA PHE A 14 -10.70 -21.05 -13.10
C PHE A 14 -10.60 -19.74 -13.93
N LEU A 15 -10.33 -18.56 -13.35
CA LEU A 15 -10.07 -17.36 -14.19
C LEU A 15 -8.66 -17.35 -14.78
N SER A 16 -8.54 -16.91 -16.03
CA SER A 16 -7.24 -16.55 -16.59
C SER A 16 -6.66 -15.30 -15.90
N PRO A 17 -5.33 -15.09 -15.91
CA PRO A 17 -4.72 -13.89 -15.33
C PRO A 17 -5.28 -12.57 -15.87
N ASP A 18 -5.67 -12.52 -17.15
CA ASP A 18 -6.21 -11.31 -17.77
C ASP A 18 -7.64 -10.99 -17.28
N GLU A 19 -8.50 -12.01 -17.20
CA GLU A 19 -9.85 -11.86 -16.64
C GLU A 19 -9.80 -11.50 -15.15
N TRP A 20 -8.84 -12.08 -14.44
CA TRP A 20 -8.57 -11.73 -13.05
C TRP A 20 -8.21 -10.24 -12.90
N ASN A 21 -7.24 -9.77 -13.68
CA ASN A 21 -6.80 -8.38 -13.64
C ASN A 21 -7.96 -7.44 -14.01
N ALA A 22 -8.73 -7.74 -15.06
CA ALA A 22 -9.87 -6.91 -15.46
C ALA A 22 -10.90 -6.77 -14.33
N ARG A 23 -11.31 -7.88 -13.70
CA ARG A 23 -12.25 -7.84 -12.57
C ARG A 23 -11.68 -7.10 -11.36
N LEU A 24 -10.39 -7.23 -11.11
CA LEU A 24 -9.70 -6.52 -10.04
C LEU A 24 -9.74 -5.01 -10.28
N PHE A 25 -9.47 -4.56 -11.51
CA PHE A 25 -9.57 -3.15 -11.91
C PHE A 25 -11.01 -2.63 -11.82
N ASP A 26 -12.00 -3.42 -12.25
CA ASP A 26 -13.43 -3.05 -12.12
C ASP A 26 -13.86 -2.94 -10.65
N ALA A 27 -13.28 -3.75 -9.76
CA ALA A 27 -13.56 -3.73 -8.33
C ALA A 27 -12.84 -2.60 -7.58
N LEU A 28 -11.82 -1.96 -8.17
CA LEU A 28 -10.99 -0.95 -7.49
C LEU A 28 -11.80 0.19 -6.87
N PRO A 29 -12.76 0.83 -7.55
CA PRO A 29 -13.53 1.92 -6.95
C PRO A 29 -14.27 1.47 -5.68
N THR A 30 -14.91 0.31 -5.73
CA THR A 30 -15.63 -0.28 -4.59
C THR A 30 -14.67 -0.61 -3.44
N LEU A 31 -13.49 -1.13 -3.74
CA LEU A 31 -12.46 -1.40 -2.75
C LEU A 31 -11.97 -0.09 -2.12
N SER A 32 -11.66 0.93 -2.91
CA SER A 32 -11.23 2.25 -2.44
C SER A 32 -12.23 2.85 -1.45
N GLU A 33 -13.52 2.81 -1.77
CA GLU A 33 -14.58 3.29 -0.88
C GLU A 33 -14.60 2.54 0.45
N LYS A 34 -14.46 1.22 0.44
CA LYS A 34 -14.48 0.41 1.67
C LYS A 34 -13.30 0.70 2.61
N PHE A 35 -12.17 1.17 2.09
CA PHE A 35 -10.99 1.49 2.90
C PHE A 35 -10.80 2.98 3.20
N ARG A 36 -11.60 3.85 2.58
CA ARG A 36 -11.48 5.31 2.66
C ARG A 36 -11.40 5.86 4.09
N SER A 37 -12.28 5.40 4.98
CA SER A 37 -12.28 5.84 6.38
C SER A 37 -10.98 5.52 7.12
N VAL A 38 -10.34 4.39 6.78
CA VAL A 38 -9.06 3.98 7.37
C VAL A 38 -7.95 4.90 6.89
N TRP A 39 -7.92 5.23 5.59
CA TRP A 39 -6.87 6.08 5.03
C TRP A 39 -6.90 7.50 5.59
N HIS A 40 -8.09 8.09 5.77
CA HIS A 40 -8.23 9.44 6.35
C HIS A 40 -7.67 9.53 7.76
N VAL A 41 -7.92 8.53 8.60
CA VAL A 41 -7.37 8.51 9.96
C VAL A 41 -5.84 8.37 9.93
N LEU A 42 -5.30 7.60 8.97
CA LEU A 42 -3.86 7.32 8.91
C LEU A 42 -3.04 8.46 8.28
N THR A 43 -3.62 9.28 7.40
CA THR A 43 -2.88 10.35 6.68
C THR A 43 -2.28 11.37 7.64
N ASP A 44 -2.92 11.62 8.78
CA ASP A 44 -2.47 12.62 9.75
C ASP A 44 -1.38 12.08 10.69
N HIS A 45 -1.17 10.76 10.71
CA HIS A 45 -0.33 10.09 11.71
C HIS A 45 0.85 9.34 11.13
N SER A 46 0.89 9.08 9.83
CA SER A 46 1.93 8.23 9.23
C SER A 46 2.23 8.59 7.79
N ARG A 47 3.51 8.52 7.42
CA ARG A 47 3.96 8.64 6.02
C ARG A 47 4.26 7.29 5.37
N VAL A 48 4.36 6.22 6.16
CA VAL A 48 4.67 4.87 5.72
C VAL A 48 3.57 3.93 6.20
N LEU A 49 3.01 3.14 5.29
CA LEU A 49 2.03 2.11 5.61
C LEU A 49 2.62 0.72 5.37
N TYR A 50 2.63 -0.08 6.43
CA TYR A 50 2.96 -1.50 6.33
C TYR A 50 1.66 -2.30 6.14
N ILE A 51 1.50 -2.93 4.99
CA ILE A 51 0.34 -3.76 4.66
C ILE A 51 0.67 -5.21 4.99
N LEU A 52 -0.15 -5.81 5.84
CA LEU A 52 -0.09 -7.23 6.20
C LEU A 52 -1.39 -7.88 5.72
N PRO A 53 -1.47 -8.27 4.45
CA PRO A 53 -2.70 -8.86 3.93
C PRO A 53 -2.85 -10.30 4.43
N ASP A 54 -4.09 -10.71 4.66
CA ASP A 54 -4.45 -12.10 4.95
C ASP A 54 -4.98 -12.80 3.69
N ALA A 55 -4.47 -14.00 3.42
CA ALA A 55 -4.91 -14.88 2.34
C ALA A 55 -5.18 -14.19 0.98
N GLU A 56 -6.45 -14.10 0.59
CA GLU A 56 -6.87 -13.56 -0.72
C GLU A 56 -6.57 -12.06 -0.87
N LEU A 57 -6.33 -11.32 0.23
CA LEU A 57 -5.97 -9.90 0.19
C LEU A 57 -4.60 -9.64 -0.44
N TYR A 58 -3.73 -10.65 -0.57
CA TYR A 58 -2.46 -10.51 -1.29
C TYR A 58 -2.67 -10.13 -2.76
N SER A 59 -3.84 -10.41 -3.31
CA SER A 59 -4.19 -10.08 -4.68
C SER A 59 -4.72 -8.64 -4.85
N VAL A 60 -5.02 -7.95 -3.74
CA VAL A 60 -5.52 -6.57 -3.79
C VAL A 60 -4.36 -5.62 -4.08
N PRO A 61 -4.46 -4.78 -5.12
CA PRO A 61 -3.43 -3.81 -5.46
C PRO A 61 -3.62 -2.58 -4.57
N PHE A 62 -3.28 -2.69 -3.29
CA PHE A 62 -3.47 -1.61 -2.31
C PHE A 62 -2.89 -0.29 -2.81
N ALA A 63 -1.74 -0.33 -3.49
CA ALA A 63 -1.12 0.85 -4.11
C ALA A 63 -2.02 1.62 -5.10
N ALA A 64 -2.94 0.94 -5.76
CA ALA A 64 -3.88 1.50 -6.73
C ALA A 64 -5.22 1.94 -6.11
N LEU A 65 -5.44 1.70 -4.81
CA LEU A 65 -6.59 2.26 -4.12
C LEU A 65 -6.51 3.78 -4.10
N THR A 66 -7.66 4.44 -3.99
CA THR A 66 -7.79 5.89 -4.17
C THR A 66 -8.50 6.56 -3.00
N PHE A 67 -8.20 7.85 -2.82
CA PHE A 67 -8.92 8.75 -1.90
C PHE A 67 -10.23 9.26 -2.54
N GLU A 68 -10.97 10.11 -1.82
CA GLU A 68 -12.19 10.77 -2.31
C GLU A 68 -11.99 11.59 -3.57
N ASP A 69 -10.83 12.24 -3.69
CA ASP A 69 -10.44 13.05 -4.86
C ASP A 69 -9.98 12.18 -6.05
N GLY A 70 -10.02 10.85 -5.92
CA GLY A 70 -9.55 9.91 -6.94
C GLY A 70 -8.03 9.75 -6.99
N SER A 71 -7.25 10.49 -6.18
CA SER A 71 -5.80 10.33 -6.14
C SER A 71 -5.42 8.97 -5.53
N PRO A 72 -4.39 8.29 -6.06
CA PRO A 72 -3.98 6.99 -5.53
C PRO A 72 -3.32 7.13 -4.16
N ILE A 73 -3.46 6.14 -3.28
CA ILE A 73 -2.95 6.24 -1.89
C ILE A 73 -1.43 6.37 -1.81
N VAL A 74 -0.72 5.84 -2.82
CA VAL A 74 0.74 6.01 -2.96
C VAL A 74 1.18 7.46 -3.12
N SER A 75 0.27 8.38 -3.47
CA SER A 75 0.58 9.81 -3.53
C SER A 75 0.84 10.43 -2.16
N ARG A 76 0.34 9.81 -1.07
CA ARG A 76 0.47 10.32 0.31
C ARG A 76 1.25 9.39 1.23
N PHE A 77 1.31 8.09 0.89
CA PHE A 77 2.01 7.10 1.70
C PHE A 77 3.07 6.35 0.88
N ALA A 78 4.21 6.07 1.52
CA ALA A 78 5.08 4.99 1.08
C ALA A 78 4.52 3.65 1.56
N LEU A 79 4.22 2.73 0.64
CA LEU A 79 3.68 1.41 0.97
C LEU A 79 4.79 0.35 1.03
N ALA A 80 4.72 -0.52 2.04
CA ALA A 80 5.55 -1.72 2.13
C ALA A 80 4.70 -2.92 2.55
N TYR A 81 4.95 -4.07 1.95
CA TYR A 81 4.26 -5.32 2.31
C TYR A 81 5.09 -6.11 3.30
N ALA A 82 4.43 -6.68 4.30
CA ALA A 82 5.07 -7.58 5.25
C ALA A 82 4.26 -8.86 5.44
N PRO A 83 4.93 -10.02 5.54
CA PRO A 83 4.24 -11.30 5.68
C PRO A 83 3.63 -11.49 7.07
N SER A 84 4.18 -10.83 8.10
CA SER A 84 3.68 -10.88 9.47
C SER A 84 4.24 -9.75 10.34
N ILE A 85 3.61 -9.53 11.48
CA ILE A 85 4.07 -8.55 12.47
C ILE A 85 5.42 -8.95 13.08
N ALA A 86 5.69 -10.25 13.23
CA ALA A 86 6.96 -10.76 13.72
C ALA A 86 8.11 -10.35 12.79
N TRP A 87 7.86 -10.37 11.47
CA TRP A 87 8.85 -9.95 10.47
C TRP A 87 9.13 -8.45 10.57
N LEU A 88 8.09 -7.63 10.72
CA LEU A 88 8.26 -6.19 10.93
C LEU A 88 9.05 -5.87 12.19
N ASN A 89 8.74 -6.55 13.30
CA ASN A 89 9.45 -6.35 14.56
C ASN A 89 10.93 -6.73 14.44
N ARG A 90 11.24 -7.83 13.74
CA ARG A 90 12.62 -8.21 13.44
C ARG A 90 13.34 -7.17 12.59
N CYS A 91 12.70 -6.68 11.52
CA CYS A 91 13.28 -5.63 10.69
C CYS A 91 13.53 -4.34 11.48
N ARG A 92 12.63 -3.99 12.40
CA ARG A 92 12.80 -2.85 13.30
C ARG A 92 13.94 -3.04 14.28
N SER A 93 14.09 -4.23 14.88
CA SER A 93 15.17 -4.51 15.84
C SER A 93 16.55 -4.55 15.19
N LEU A 94 16.63 -4.85 13.89
CA LEU A 94 17.86 -4.85 13.11
C LEU A 94 18.19 -3.47 12.52
N ARG A 95 17.28 -2.49 12.63
CA ARG A 95 17.56 -1.14 12.12
C ARG A 95 18.69 -0.54 12.97
N PRO A 96 19.79 -0.07 12.36
CA PRO A 96 20.81 0.67 13.08
C PRO A 96 20.14 1.83 13.82
N ALA A 97 20.55 2.08 15.07
CA ALA A 97 20.19 3.33 15.73
C ALA A 97 20.61 4.46 14.78
N SER A 98 19.66 5.28 14.36
CA SER A 98 19.94 6.38 13.45
C SER A 98 21.01 7.26 14.08
N GLN A 99 22.23 7.19 13.55
CA GLN A 99 23.23 8.24 13.73
C GLN A 99 22.60 9.47 13.07
N GLY A 100 22.08 10.37 13.89
CA GLY A 100 21.51 11.61 13.43
C GLY A 100 22.61 12.51 12.88
N GLU A 101 22.96 12.33 11.61
CA GLU A 101 23.52 13.42 10.82
C GLU A 101 22.55 13.73 9.68
N PRO A 102 22.07 14.97 9.57
CA PRO A 102 21.28 15.38 8.42
C PRO A 102 22.17 15.26 7.19
N ILE A 103 21.68 14.55 6.17
CA ILE A 103 22.28 14.55 4.84
C ILE A 103 22.23 16.01 4.36
N GLN A 104 23.34 16.72 4.45
CA GLN A 104 23.52 17.98 3.74
C GLN A 104 23.43 17.65 2.25
N ALA A 105 22.33 18.04 1.62
CA ALA A 105 22.22 18.03 0.17
C ALA A 105 23.33 18.94 -0.37
N ALA A 106 24.35 18.32 -0.97
CA ALA A 106 25.38 19.06 -1.68
C ALA A 106 24.71 19.77 -2.86
N HIS A 107 24.46 21.06 -2.70
CA HIS A 107 24.31 21.99 -3.81
C HIS A 107 25.65 22.02 -4.56
N SER A 108 25.67 21.52 -5.78
CA SER A 108 26.56 22.05 -6.82
C SER A 108 25.86 21.94 -8.17
N VAL A 109 25.23 23.04 -8.56
CA VAL A 109 24.84 23.34 -9.94
C VAL A 109 26.14 23.52 -10.73
N GLY A 110 26.45 22.56 -11.60
CA GLY A 110 27.49 22.70 -12.62
C GLY A 110 26.87 23.22 -13.91
N VAL A 111 26.88 24.53 -14.11
CA VAL A 111 26.78 25.14 -15.44
C VAL A 111 28.18 25.09 -16.05
N GLY A 112 28.35 24.28 -17.09
CA GLY A 112 29.56 24.27 -17.93
C GLY A 112 29.22 24.82 -19.30
N THR A 113 29.67 26.06 -19.54
CA THR A 113 29.83 26.68 -20.87
C THR A 113 30.97 26.03 -21.65
#